data_AF-A0A9P6RZE9-F1
#
_entry.id   AF-A0A9P6RZE9-F1
#
_cell.length_a   1.000
_cell.length_b   1.000
_cell.length_c   1.000
_cell.angle_alpha   90.00
_cell.angle_beta   90.00
_cell.angle_gamma   90.00
#
_symmetry.space_group_name_H-M   'P 1'
#
loop_
_entity.id
_entity.type
_entity.pdbx_description
1 polymer ?
#
loop_
_entity_poly.entity_id
_entity_poly.type
_entity_poly.pdbx_seq_one_letter_code
_entity_poly.pdbx_strand_id
1 'polypeptide(L)'
;MFHPTRGGTRGGQDQFKWEDVKEDRHRENYLGNSLLAPVGRWQKGRDLTWYAKANSGDADEESQQSQKQAEIQSIKDAEAEAMAEAL
;
A
#
# COMPACT_ATOMS: atom_id res chain seq x y z
N MET A 1 -32.39 15.71 -16.92
CA MET A 1 -30.96 15.90 -17.24
C MET A 1 -30.18 14.90 -16.41
N PHE A 2 -29.58 13.89 -17.06
CA PHE A 2 -28.81 12.86 -16.39
C PHE A 2 -27.46 13.47 -16.03
N HIS A 3 -27.22 13.71 -14.73
CA HIS A 3 -25.90 14.08 -14.27
C HIS A 3 -25.10 12.79 -14.12
N PRO A 4 -23.98 12.59 -14.84
CA PRO A 4 -23.12 11.45 -14.56
C PRO A 4 -22.72 11.54 -13.09
N THR A 5 -22.87 10.43 -12.37
CA THR A 5 -22.40 10.28 -11.00
C THR A 5 -20.95 10.75 -10.99
N ARG A 6 -20.66 11.87 -10.32
CA ARG A 6 -19.29 12.38 -10.20
C ARG A 6 -18.45 11.24 -9.65
N GLY A 7 -17.54 10.71 -10.48
CA GLY A 7 -16.62 9.67 -10.05
C GLY A 7 -15.82 10.17 -8.86
N GLY A 8 -15.90 9.44 -7.75
CA GLY A 8 -14.88 9.43 -6.70
C GLY A 8 -14.73 10.69 -5.86
N THR A 9 -15.71 11.05 -5.03
CA THR A 9 -15.51 11.99 -3.90
C THR A 9 -14.80 11.36 -2.69
N ARG A 10 -14.28 10.14 -2.84
CA ARG A 10 -13.47 9.43 -1.85
C ARG A 10 -12.36 8.75 -2.63
N GLY A 11 -11.17 9.34 -2.67
CA GLY A 11 -10.00 8.65 -3.21
C GLY A 11 -9.86 7.31 -2.50
N GLY A 12 -9.79 6.23 -3.27
CA GLY A 12 -9.57 4.87 -2.77
C GLY A 12 -8.08 4.54 -2.77
N GLN A 13 -7.75 3.34 -2.30
CA GLN A 13 -6.39 2.77 -2.40
C GLN A 13 -5.86 2.81 -3.84
N ASP A 14 -6.74 2.69 -4.83
CA ASP A 14 -6.45 2.74 -6.26
C ASP A 14 -6.05 4.14 -6.77
N GLN A 15 -6.47 5.21 -6.07
CA GLN A 15 -6.18 6.60 -6.44
C GLN A 15 -5.03 7.21 -5.62
N PHE A 16 -4.56 6.53 -4.59
CA PHE A 16 -3.48 7.02 -3.73
C PHE A 16 -2.11 6.71 -4.32
N LYS A 17 -1.25 7.73 -4.45
CA LYS A 17 0.13 7.59 -4.91
C LYS A 17 1.07 8.40 -4.02
N TRP A 18 2.16 7.75 -3.60
CA TRP A 18 3.21 8.42 -2.82
C TRP A 18 3.96 9.49 -3.61
N GLU A 19 4.01 9.39 -4.94
CA GLU A 19 4.57 10.44 -5.79
C GLU A 19 3.78 11.75 -5.68
N ASP A 20 2.44 11.67 -5.67
CA ASP A 20 1.59 12.86 -5.52
C ASP A 20 1.77 13.50 -4.12
N VAL A 21 2.01 12.67 -3.10
CA VAL A 21 2.33 13.15 -1.74
C VAL A 21 3.63 13.94 -1.69
N LYS A 22 4.64 13.63 -2.52
CA LYS A 22 5.91 14.39 -2.52
C LYS A 22 5.71 15.85 -2.94
N GLU A 23 4.76 16.08 -3.83
CA GLU A 23 4.44 17.40 -4.38
C GLU A 23 3.37 18.15 -3.56
N ASP A 24 2.71 17.46 -2.62
CA ASP A 24 1.69 18.04 -1.76
C ASP A 24 2.27 19.05 -0.76
N ARG A 25 1.57 20.18 -0.60
CA ARG A 25 1.89 21.24 0.37
C ARG A 25 1.84 20.73 1.81
N HIS A 26 0.97 19.77 2.10
CA HIS A 26 0.68 19.19 3.40
C HIS A 26 1.17 17.76 3.53
N ARG A 27 2.19 17.37 2.76
CA ARG A 27 2.78 16.02 2.78
C ARG A 27 3.12 15.48 4.17
N GLU A 28 3.45 16.37 5.11
CA GLU A 28 3.75 16.03 6.51
C GLU A 28 2.56 15.45 7.29
N ASN A 29 1.33 15.66 6.82
CA ASN A 29 0.13 15.09 7.41
C ASN A 29 -0.11 13.63 6.99
N TYR A 30 0.67 13.10 6.03
CA TYR A 30 0.57 11.71 5.59
C TYR A 30 1.44 10.82 6.48
N LEU A 31 0.82 9.80 7.06
CA LEU A 31 1.52 8.79 7.86
C LEU A 31 2.49 8.01 6.98
N GLY A 32 3.78 8.03 7.32
CA GLY A 32 4.82 7.34 6.55
C GLY A 32 5.50 8.21 5.48
N ASN A 33 5.14 9.49 5.36
CA ASN A 33 5.76 10.43 4.42
C ASN A 33 7.30 10.49 4.52
N SER A 34 7.87 10.39 5.72
CA SER A 34 9.32 10.39 5.94
C SER A 34 10.08 9.28 5.22
N LEU A 35 9.41 8.13 4.99
CA LEU A 35 10.01 6.93 4.40
C LEU A 35 9.51 6.71 2.97
N LEU A 36 8.23 6.96 2.70
CA LEU A 36 7.58 6.62 1.43
C LEU A 36 7.51 7.80 0.45
N ALA A 37 7.60 9.04 0.93
CA ALA A 37 7.70 10.25 0.11
C ALA A 37 8.86 11.18 0.55
N PRO A 38 10.10 10.67 0.65
CA PRO A 38 11.25 11.49 1.00
C PRO A 38 11.50 12.57 -0.07
N VAL A 39 11.78 13.79 0.37
CA VAL A 39 12.06 14.95 -0.51
C VAL A 39 13.34 15.67 -0.12
N GLY A 40 13.98 16.33 -1.09
CA GLY A 40 15.23 17.08 -0.87
C GLY A 40 16.48 16.21 -0.93
N ARG A 41 17.64 16.80 -0.65
CA ARG A 41 18.95 16.16 -0.90
C ARG A 41 19.37 15.12 0.14
N TRP A 42 18.78 15.15 1.34
CA TRP A 42 19.17 14.28 2.47
C TRP A 42 18.91 12.79 2.22
N GLN A 43 17.98 12.45 1.32
CA GLN A 43 17.66 11.08 0.93
C GLN A 43 18.66 10.49 -0.08
N LYS A 44 19.43 11.33 -0.79
CA LYS A 44 20.27 10.86 -1.90
C LYS A 44 21.40 9.99 -1.38
N GLY A 45 21.50 8.76 -1.90
CA GLY A 45 22.54 7.80 -1.52
C GLY A 45 22.32 7.18 -0.14
N ARG A 46 21.09 7.24 0.39
CA ARG A 46 20.75 6.67 1.69
C ARG A 46 19.62 5.66 1.53
N ASP A 47 19.80 4.48 2.11
CA ASP A 47 18.77 3.45 2.15
C ASP A 47 17.88 3.68 3.38
N LEU A 48 16.65 4.16 3.17
CA LEU A 48 15.71 4.46 4.25
C LEU A 48 15.05 3.21 4.84
N THR A 49 15.02 2.11 4.09
CA THR A 49 14.39 0.84 4.49
C THR A 49 15.41 -0.20 4.95
N TRP A 50 16.65 0.21 5.20
CA TRP A 50 17.74 -0.67 5.62
C TRP A 50 17.38 -1.57 6.82
N TYR A 51 16.59 -1.05 7.77
CA TYR A 51 16.17 -1.79 8.97
C TYR A 51 15.22 -2.95 8.65
N ALA A 52 14.41 -2.81 7.59
CA ALA A 52 13.46 -3.83 7.18
C ALA A 52 14.19 -5.00 6.51
N LYS A 53 15.27 -4.71 5.78
CA LYS A 53 16.10 -5.71 5.08
C LYS A 53 16.82 -6.69 6.02
N ALA A 54 17.13 -6.27 7.24
CA ALA A 54 17.86 -7.11 8.20
C ALA A 54 16.99 -8.23 8.81
N ASN A 55 15.67 -8.03 8.90
CA ASN A 55 14.74 -9.04 9.44
C ASN A 55 14.20 -9.98 8.36
N SER A 56 14.23 -9.56 7.11
CA SER A 56 13.86 -10.35 5.95
C SER A 56 15.14 -10.78 5.24
N GLY A 57 15.90 -11.71 5.83
CA GLY A 57 17.14 -12.22 5.22
C GLY A 57 16.91 -12.58 3.76
N ASP A 58 17.37 -11.72 2.85
CA ASP A 58 17.26 -11.82 1.39
C ASP A 58 15.91 -12.34 0.86
N ALA A 59 14.81 -12.03 1.55
CA ALA A 59 13.48 -12.43 1.09
C ALA A 59 13.06 -11.43 0.01
N ASP A 60 13.34 -11.81 -1.24
CA ASP A 60 12.98 -11.09 -2.47
C ASP A 60 11.59 -10.46 -2.37
N GLU A 61 11.40 -9.26 -2.90
CA GLU A 61 10.10 -8.57 -2.91
C GLU A 61 8.98 -9.45 -3.49
N GLU A 62 9.34 -10.34 -4.42
CA GLU A 62 8.47 -11.36 -5.03
C GLU A 62 8.02 -12.44 -4.02
N SER A 63 8.89 -12.83 -3.09
CA SER A 63 8.55 -13.76 -1.99
C SER A 63 7.58 -13.12 -0.99
N GLN A 64 7.73 -11.82 -0.72
CA GLN A 64 6.80 -11.10 0.16
C GLN A 64 5.44 -10.87 -0.50
N GLN A 65 5.42 -10.61 -1.81
CA GLN A 65 4.17 -10.50 -2.58
C GLN A 65 3.42 -11.83 -2.64
N SER A 66 4.13 -12.94 -2.87
CA SER A 66 3.50 -14.27 -2.90
C SER A 66 2.97 -14.69 -1.53
N GLN A 67 3.67 -14.37 -0.43
CA GLN A 67 3.15 -14.58 0.93
C GLN A 67 1.87 -13.79 1.20
N LYS A 68 1.84 -12.50 0.85
CA LYS A 68 0.62 -11.68 0.97
C LYS A 68 -0.54 -12.23 0.14
N GLN A 69 -0.28 -12.70 -1.07
CA GLN A 69 -1.31 -13.31 -1.91
C GLN A 69 -1.84 -14.62 -1.30
N ALA A 70 -0.96 -15.47 -0.76
CA ALA A 70 -1.35 -16.71 -0.09
C ALA A 70 -2.21 -16.44 1.16
N GLU A 71 -1.87 -15.44 1.97
CA GLU A 71 -2.70 -15.02 3.10
C GLU A 71 -4.09 -14.57 2.64
N ILE A 72 -4.16 -13.70 1.62
CA ILE A 72 -5.44 -13.23 1.05
C ILE A 72 -6.27 -14.40 0.51
N GLN A 73 -5.63 -15.39 -0.14
CA GLN A 73 -6.30 -16.58 -0.64
C GLN A 73 -6.93 -17.39 0.50
N SER A 74 -6.18 -17.63 1.58
CA SER A 74 -6.68 -18.38 2.74
C SER A 74 -7.88 -17.71 3.41
N ILE A 75 -7.89 -16.38 3.47
CA ILE A 75 -9.01 -15.62 4.02
C ILE A 75 -10.24 -15.79 3.13
N LYS A 76 -10.07 -15.68 1.80
CA LYS A 76 -11.17 -15.86 0.85
C LYS A 76 -11.76 -17.28 0.89
N ASP A 77 -10.91 -18.29 1.05
CA ASP A 77 -11.36 -19.68 1.15
C ASP A 77 -12.15 -19.91 2.45
N ALA A 78 -11.66 -19.37 3.58
CA ALA A 78 -12.38 -19.42 4.85
C ALA A 78 -13.72 -18.66 4.80
N GLU A 79 -13.77 -17.51 4.12
CA GLU A 79 -15.00 -16.77 3.87
C GLU A 79 -15.99 -17.55 3.00
N ALA A 80 -15.51 -18.27 1.99
CA ALA A 80 -16.34 -19.10 1.11
C ALA A 80 -16.92 -20.32 1.84
N GLU A 81 -16.13 -20.98 2.70
CA GLU A 81 -16.57 -22.12 3.49
C GLU A 81 -17.62 -21.70 4.54
N ALA A 82 -17.42 -20.56 5.21
CA ALA A 82 -18.41 -19.99 6.12
C ALA A 82 -19.72 -19.58 5.41
N MET A 83 -19.66 -19.12 4.15
CA MET A 83 -20.86 -18.87 3.35
C MET A 83 -21.57 -20.15 2.89
N ALA A 84 -20.82 -21.23 2.66
CA ALA A 84 -21.39 -22.53 2.27
C ALA A 84 -22.08 -23.25 3.44
N GLU A 85 -21.56 -23.10 4.67
CA GLU A 85 -22.24 -23.60 5.88
C GLU A 85 -23.53 -22.83 6.23
N ALA A 86 -23.69 -21.62 5.71
CA ALA A 86 -24.86 -20.77 5.96
C ALA A 86 -26.03 -20.98 4.97
N LEU A 87 -25.88 -21.87 3.98
CA LEU A 87 -26.85 -22.16 2.89
C LEU A 87 -27.47 -23.56 3.04
#